data_AF-A0A842IDC8-F1
#
_entry.id   AF-A0A842IDC8-F1
#
_cell.length_a   1.000
_cell.length_b   1.000
_cell.length_c   1.000
_cell.angle_alpha   90.00
_cell.angle_beta   90.00
_cell.angle_gamma   90.00
#
_symmetry.space_group_name_H-M   'P 1'
#
loop_
_entity.id
_entity.type
_entity.pdbx_description
1 polymer ?
#
loop_
_entity_poly.entity_id
_entity_poly.type
_entity_poly.pdbx_seq_one_letter_code
_entity_poly.pdbx_strand_id
1 'polypeptide(L)'
;MKAYLVELSDQDMASWTIWGRLAGLLCTIEAMMPLQDFRWLRRIVRYLERQIVNRRRKLQRLQPTHIIFDWSLKHMDDARRNPLHRVADRNYRDALIIGLLSCCPIRLANLTAMEIDRHLVRMTNSFMLRLAPAETKTGHPYAAPLPEELTQPFDHYLASVRPRLLKGLSHDRLWVSERGTPMAARTIHDAVTSSTEAAFGQPINAHLFRDCAATFVALEDPEHIGVVSPLLGHIDPRAAEQHYIQANQIVAGRRLRSSVAELRRSLRPKTDRRPA
;
A
#
# COMPACT_ATOMS: atom_id res chain seq x y z
N MET A 1 -4.63 -14.17 -28.05
CA MET A 1 -5.28 -14.08 -26.73
C MET A 1 -5.94 -15.38 -26.28
N LYS A 2 -6.84 -16.01 -27.06
CA LYS A 2 -7.42 -17.33 -26.70
C LYS A 2 -6.35 -18.40 -26.44
N ALA A 3 -5.35 -18.56 -27.32
CA ALA A 3 -4.25 -19.49 -27.12
C ALA A 3 -3.47 -19.25 -25.81
N TYR A 4 -3.19 -17.97 -25.50
CA TYR A 4 -2.54 -17.58 -24.25
C TYR A 4 -3.38 -17.90 -23.01
N LEU A 5 -4.70 -17.69 -23.08
CA LEU A 5 -5.62 -18.04 -21.99
C LEU A 5 -5.73 -19.54 -21.77
N VAL A 6 -5.78 -20.33 -22.85
CA VAL A 6 -5.76 -21.81 -22.80
C VAL A 6 -4.48 -22.29 -22.15
N GLU A 7 -3.33 -21.78 -22.58
CA GLU A 7 -2.04 -22.17 -22.00
C GLU A 7 -1.89 -21.76 -20.52
N LEU A 8 -2.45 -20.63 -20.12
CA LEU A 8 -2.50 -20.24 -18.70
C LEU A 8 -3.45 -21.12 -17.87
N SER A 9 -4.55 -21.60 -18.47
CA SER A 9 -5.46 -22.53 -17.82
C SER A 9 -4.89 -23.95 -17.73
N ASP A 10 -4.15 -24.40 -18.74
CA ASP A 10 -3.49 -25.71 -18.77
C ASP A 10 -2.35 -25.83 -17.74
N GLN A 11 -1.81 -24.69 -17.28
CA GLN A 11 -0.83 -24.61 -16.17
C GLN A 11 -1.47 -24.71 -14.77
N ASP A 12 -2.76 -25.08 -14.66
CA ASP A 12 -3.54 -25.17 -13.42
C ASP A 12 -3.46 -23.88 -12.56
N MET A 13 -3.34 -22.73 -13.24
CA MET A 13 -3.21 -21.45 -12.55
C MET A 13 -4.55 -21.01 -11.96
N ALA A 14 -4.51 -20.52 -10.72
CA ALA A 14 -5.67 -19.91 -10.10
C ALA A 14 -6.22 -18.76 -10.97
N SER A 15 -7.55 -18.63 -11.04
CA SER A 15 -8.24 -17.60 -11.83
C SER A 15 -7.75 -16.17 -11.52
N TRP A 16 -7.36 -15.94 -10.26
CA TRP A 16 -6.71 -14.69 -9.81
C TRP A 16 -5.38 -14.41 -10.51
N THR A 17 -4.55 -15.44 -10.67
CA THR A 17 -3.23 -15.33 -11.30
C THR A 17 -3.35 -15.10 -12.80
N ILE A 18 -4.33 -15.75 -13.45
CA ILE A 18 -4.64 -15.55 -14.87
C ILE A 18 -5.09 -14.10 -15.11
N TRP A 19 -6.01 -13.61 -14.29
CA TRP A 19 -6.44 -12.21 -14.34
C TRP A 19 -5.27 -11.25 -14.09
N GLY A 20 -4.46 -11.48 -13.06
CA GLY A 20 -3.31 -10.61 -12.73
C GLY A 20 -2.25 -10.56 -13.83
N ARG A 21 -1.99 -11.67 -14.52
CA ARG A 21 -1.09 -11.70 -15.69
C ARG A 21 -1.65 -10.89 -16.86
N LEU A 22 -2.96 -10.99 -17.12
CA LEU A 22 -3.61 -10.24 -18.20
C LEU A 22 -3.75 -8.75 -17.89
N ALA A 23 -4.00 -8.40 -16.62
CA ALA A 23 -3.93 -7.03 -16.14
C ALA A 23 -2.51 -6.47 -16.35
N GLY A 24 -1.47 -7.18 -15.90
CA GLY A 24 -0.08 -6.78 -16.11
C GLY A 24 0.33 -6.69 -17.59
N LEU A 25 -0.21 -7.57 -18.44
CA LEU A 25 -0.01 -7.50 -19.89
C LEU A 25 -0.66 -6.24 -20.49
N LEU A 26 -1.90 -5.92 -20.08
CA LEU A 26 -2.60 -4.70 -20.49
C LEU A 26 -1.79 -3.46 -20.11
N CYS A 27 -1.32 -3.38 -18.86
CA CYS A 27 -0.44 -2.32 -18.36
C CYS A 27 0.78 -2.11 -19.26
N THR A 28 1.47 -3.21 -19.55
CA THR A 28 2.74 -3.18 -20.29
C THR A 28 2.51 -2.72 -21.72
N ILE A 29 1.46 -3.24 -22.36
CA ILE A 29 1.10 -2.92 -23.74
C ILE A 29 0.62 -1.47 -23.88
N GLU A 30 -0.20 -0.97 -22.94
CA GLU A 30 -0.64 0.44 -22.93
C GLU A 30 0.52 1.41 -22.72
N ALA A 31 1.52 1.03 -21.91
CA ALA A 31 2.73 1.82 -21.74
C ALA A 31 3.66 1.81 -22.98
N MET A 32 3.77 0.65 -23.65
CA MET A 32 4.61 0.49 -24.84
C MET A 32 4.00 1.12 -26.10
N MET A 33 2.67 1.18 -26.19
CA MET A 33 1.93 1.65 -27.37
C MET A 33 0.80 2.62 -26.98
N PRO A 34 1.10 3.80 -26.44
CA PRO A 34 0.11 4.70 -25.84
C PRO A 34 -0.93 5.26 -26.83
N LEU A 35 -0.63 5.24 -28.14
CA LEU A 35 -1.53 5.70 -29.19
C LEU A 35 -2.48 4.61 -29.72
N GLN A 36 -2.29 3.35 -29.31
CA GLN A 36 -3.16 2.25 -29.72
C GLN A 36 -4.32 2.01 -28.74
N ASP A 37 -5.46 1.60 -29.30
CA ASP A 37 -6.67 1.32 -28.52
C ASP A 37 -6.73 -0.15 -28.05
N PHE A 38 -6.56 -0.35 -26.74
CA PHE A 38 -6.66 -1.66 -26.09
C PHE A 38 -7.99 -1.89 -25.38
N ARG A 39 -9.08 -1.20 -25.77
CA ARG A 39 -10.43 -1.40 -25.22
C ARG A 39 -10.88 -2.86 -25.20
N TRP A 40 -10.49 -3.64 -26.21
CA TRP A 40 -10.80 -5.07 -26.28
C TRP A 40 -10.15 -5.88 -25.14
N LEU A 41 -8.88 -5.59 -24.81
CA LEU A 41 -8.15 -6.26 -23.73
C LEU A 41 -8.67 -5.80 -22.37
N ARG A 42 -8.98 -4.50 -22.21
CA ARG A 42 -9.71 -3.98 -21.03
C ARG A 42 -11.02 -4.72 -20.77
N ARG A 43 -11.81 -5.00 -21.81
CA ARG A 43 -13.05 -5.78 -21.68
C ARG A 43 -12.80 -7.21 -21.22
N ILE A 44 -11.74 -7.86 -21.70
CA ILE A 44 -11.36 -9.22 -21.28
C ILE A 44 -10.92 -9.23 -19.82
N VAL A 45 -10.06 -8.29 -19.41
CA VAL A 45 -9.61 -8.15 -18.02
C VAL A 45 -10.81 -7.96 -17.09
N ARG A 46 -11.74 -7.06 -17.43
CA ARG A 46 -12.99 -6.84 -16.67
C ARG A 46 -13.94 -8.03 -16.66
N TYR A 47 -14.00 -8.79 -17.76
CA TYR A 47 -14.81 -10.01 -17.82
C TYR A 47 -14.25 -11.08 -16.88
N LEU A 48 -12.94 -11.32 -16.93
CA LEU A 48 -12.27 -12.28 -16.07
C LEU A 48 -12.35 -11.89 -14.61
N GLU A 49 -12.22 -10.60 -14.30
CA GLU A 49 -12.42 -10.03 -12.96
C GLU A 49 -13.75 -10.47 -12.34
N ARG A 50 -14.85 -10.36 -13.12
CA ARG A 50 -16.19 -10.76 -12.69
C ARG A 50 -16.35 -12.26 -12.48
N GLN A 51 -15.48 -13.06 -13.12
CA GLN A 51 -15.49 -14.52 -13.05
C GLN A 51 -14.50 -15.09 -12.04
N ILE A 52 -13.76 -14.24 -11.34
CA ILE A 52 -12.86 -14.69 -10.28
C ILE A 52 -13.69 -15.36 -9.18
N VAL A 53 -13.69 -16.69 -9.20
CA VAL A 53 -14.14 -17.48 -8.07
C VAL A 53 -13.06 -17.36 -7.01
N ASN A 54 -13.38 -16.63 -5.94
CA ASN A 54 -12.50 -16.44 -4.81
C ASN A 54 -12.39 -17.72 -3.96
N ARG A 55 -11.81 -18.79 -4.54
CA ARG A 55 -11.68 -20.12 -3.91
C ARG A 55 -10.99 -20.08 -2.54
N ARG A 56 -10.18 -19.05 -2.26
CA ARG A 56 -9.49 -18.84 -0.97
C ARG A 56 -10.12 -17.78 -0.06
N ARG A 57 -11.29 -17.22 -0.40
CA ARG A 57 -11.93 -16.07 0.29
C ARG A 57 -11.00 -14.86 0.50
N LYS A 58 -9.94 -14.75 -0.31
CA LYS A 58 -8.89 -13.72 -0.22
C LYS A 58 -9.47 -12.30 -0.30
N LEU A 59 -10.39 -12.04 -1.23
CA LEU A 59 -11.08 -10.73 -1.35
C LEU A 59 -11.78 -10.28 -0.06
N GLN A 60 -12.32 -11.20 0.75
CA GLN A 60 -12.99 -10.85 2.01
C GLN A 60 -12.00 -10.34 3.07
N ARG A 61 -10.71 -10.64 2.90
CA ARG A 61 -9.62 -10.20 3.76
C ARG A 61 -8.89 -8.97 3.24
N LEU A 62 -9.18 -8.55 2.00
CA LEU A 62 -8.58 -7.36 1.43
C LEU A 62 -9.35 -6.13 1.93
N GLN A 63 -8.59 -5.10 2.26
CA GLN A 63 -9.14 -3.79 2.62
C GLN A 63 -8.62 -2.75 1.62
N PRO A 64 -9.44 -1.76 1.22
CA PRO A 64 -8.96 -0.69 0.37
C PRO A 64 -7.77 0.02 1.02
N THR A 65 -6.69 0.21 0.27
CA THR A 65 -5.41 0.74 0.82
C THR A 65 -5.57 2.12 1.45
N HIS A 66 -6.48 2.95 0.94
CA HIS A 66 -6.80 4.26 1.53
C HIS A 66 -7.45 4.14 2.93
N ILE A 67 -8.29 3.13 3.17
CA ILE A 67 -8.90 2.88 4.49
C ILE A 67 -7.83 2.47 5.50
N ILE A 68 -6.88 1.62 5.08
CA ILE A 68 -5.77 1.20 5.94
C ILE A 68 -4.85 2.40 6.24
N PHE A 69 -4.60 3.24 5.24
CA PHE A 69 -3.80 4.45 5.38
C PHE A 69 -4.46 5.47 6.33
N ASP A 70 -5.74 5.80 6.14
CA ASP A 70 -6.47 6.71 7.03
C ASP A 70 -6.51 6.19 8.48
N TRP A 71 -6.70 4.87 8.66
CA TRP A 71 -6.62 4.24 9.97
C TRP A 71 -5.25 4.44 10.61
N SER A 72 -4.17 4.27 9.83
CA SER A 72 -2.79 4.42 10.32
C SER A 72 -2.51 5.85 10.80
N LEU A 73 -2.91 6.86 10.03
CA LEU A 73 -2.73 8.27 10.38
C LEU A 73 -3.47 8.59 11.68
N LYS A 74 -4.73 8.15 11.80
CA LYS A 74 -5.53 8.34 13.01
C LYS A 74 -4.89 7.68 14.23
N HIS A 75 -4.42 6.44 14.10
CA HIS A 75 -3.81 5.72 15.23
C HIS A 75 -2.48 6.33 15.68
N MET A 76 -1.68 6.87 14.76
CA MET A 76 -0.48 7.63 15.10
C MET A 76 -0.83 8.91 15.88
N ASP A 77 -1.86 9.63 15.46
CA ASP A 77 -2.34 10.81 16.17
C ASP A 77 -2.87 10.47 17.57
N ASP A 78 -3.65 9.40 17.71
CA ASP A 78 -4.20 8.97 19.01
C ASP A 78 -3.10 8.52 19.98
N ALA A 79 -2.06 7.82 19.48
CA ALA A 79 -0.88 7.48 20.26
C ALA A 79 -0.08 8.72 20.69
N ARG A 80 0.03 9.73 19.80
CA ARG A 80 0.70 11.00 20.11
C ARG A 80 -0.06 11.82 21.15
N ARG A 81 -1.39 11.83 21.12
CA ARG A 81 -2.23 12.55 22.10
C ARG A 81 -2.19 11.92 23.50
N ASN A 82 -1.87 10.62 23.59
CA ASN A 82 -1.84 9.89 24.85
C ASN A 82 -0.44 9.30 25.14
N PRO A 83 0.62 10.14 25.25
CA PRO A 83 2.01 9.67 25.30
C PRO A 83 2.35 8.93 26.60
N LEU A 84 1.56 9.12 27.67
CA LEU A 84 1.74 8.44 28.96
C LEU A 84 1.23 6.99 28.94
N HIS A 85 0.54 6.58 27.87
CA HIS A 85 0.10 5.20 27.73
C HIS A 85 1.33 4.30 27.50
N ARG A 86 1.49 3.24 28.31
CA ARG A 86 2.70 2.39 28.32
C ARG A 86 3.10 1.83 26.96
N VAL A 87 2.14 1.70 26.04
CA VAL A 87 2.34 1.14 24.70
C VAL A 87 2.19 2.18 23.59
N ALA A 88 2.16 3.49 23.91
CA ALA A 88 1.98 4.56 22.93
C ALA A 88 3.06 4.52 21.84
N ASP A 89 4.35 4.41 22.23
CA ASP A 89 5.47 4.38 21.28
C ASP A 89 5.42 3.13 20.37
N ARG A 90 5.05 1.98 20.93
CA ARG A 90 4.84 0.75 20.17
C ARG A 90 3.69 0.92 19.16
N ASN A 91 2.54 1.38 19.63
CA ASN A 91 1.35 1.54 18.80
C ASN A 91 1.59 2.58 17.68
N TYR A 92 2.32 3.64 17.98
CA TYR A 92 2.74 4.64 16.99
C TYR A 92 3.62 4.00 15.91
N ARG A 93 4.67 3.26 16.31
CA ARG A 93 5.55 2.55 15.39
C ARG A 93 4.77 1.58 14.50
N ASP A 94 3.90 0.77 15.09
CA ASP A 94 3.16 -0.26 14.37
C ASP A 94 2.16 0.35 13.37
N ALA A 95 1.48 1.43 13.76
CA ALA A 95 0.65 2.22 12.86
C ALA A 95 1.48 2.84 11.72
N LEU A 96 2.67 3.38 12.01
CA LEU A 96 3.56 3.94 10.98
C LEU A 96 4.03 2.88 9.96
N ILE A 97 4.37 1.67 10.42
CA ILE A 97 4.71 0.54 9.54
C ILE A 97 3.53 0.22 8.61
N ILE A 98 2.30 0.19 9.14
CA ILE A 98 1.08 -0.07 8.37
C ILE A 98 0.81 1.06 7.37
N GLY A 99 1.02 2.32 7.77
CA GLY A 99 0.91 3.48 6.87
C GLY A 99 1.89 3.39 5.71
N LEU A 100 3.15 3.05 5.99
CA LEU A 100 4.16 2.81 4.95
C LEU A 100 3.74 1.68 4.00
N LEU A 101 3.32 0.53 4.51
CA LEU A 101 2.91 -0.61 3.67
C LEU A 101 1.66 -0.33 2.84
N SER A 102 0.78 0.55 3.30
CA SER A 102 -0.41 0.98 2.55
C SER A 102 -0.04 1.74 1.28
N CYS A 103 1.08 2.48 1.29
CA CYS A 103 1.52 3.31 0.17
C CYS A 103 2.65 2.69 -0.64
N CYS A 104 3.52 1.92 0.02
CA CYS A 104 4.66 1.26 -0.57
C CYS A 104 4.70 -0.18 -0.06
N PRO A 105 3.96 -1.11 -0.69
CA PRO A 105 3.84 -2.48 -0.21
C PRO A 105 5.13 -3.26 -0.48
N ILE A 106 6.21 -2.97 0.25
CA ILE A 106 7.53 -3.65 0.17
C ILE A 106 7.52 -5.02 0.84
N ARG A 107 8.48 -5.88 0.49
CA ARG A 107 8.56 -7.25 1.04
C ARG A 107 8.89 -7.18 2.52
N LEU A 108 8.41 -8.14 3.31
CA LEU A 108 8.71 -8.19 4.74
C LEU A 108 10.22 -8.18 5.02
N ALA A 109 11.00 -8.90 4.20
CA ALA A 109 12.47 -8.89 4.30
C ALA A 109 13.04 -7.46 4.12
N ASN A 110 12.57 -6.73 3.11
CA ASN A 110 13.03 -5.37 2.82
C ASN A 110 12.59 -4.40 3.91
N LEU A 111 11.34 -4.52 4.38
CA LEU A 111 10.82 -3.76 5.51
C LEU A 111 11.68 -3.97 6.77
N THR A 112 12.06 -5.21 7.05
CA THR A 112 12.91 -5.58 8.19
C THR A 112 14.33 -5.01 8.07
N ALA A 113 14.87 -4.98 6.86
CA ALA A 113 16.22 -4.50 6.58
C ALA A 113 16.35 -2.96 6.54
N MET A 114 15.25 -2.21 6.62
CA MET A 114 15.30 -0.76 6.47
C MET A 114 16.26 -0.09 7.45
N GLU A 115 17.00 0.89 6.93
CA GLU A 115 18.02 1.68 7.62
C GLU A 115 17.74 3.15 7.31
N ILE A 116 17.94 4.00 8.31
CA ILE A 116 17.80 5.45 8.19
C ILE A 116 18.88 5.96 7.23
N ASP A 117 18.55 6.98 6.42
CA ASP A 117 19.42 7.63 5.42
C ASP A 117 19.91 6.75 4.26
N ARG A 118 19.73 5.43 4.34
CA ARG A 118 19.97 4.49 3.24
C ARG A 118 18.69 4.09 2.53
N HIS A 119 17.73 3.54 3.27
CA HIS A 119 16.47 3.03 2.72
C HIS A 119 15.34 4.06 2.85
N LEU A 120 15.33 4.83 3.93
CA LEU A 120 14.41 5.95 4.12
C LEU A 120 15.23 7.25 4.09
N VAL A 121 15.16 7.97 2.97
CA VAL A 121 16.00 9.15 2.72
C VAL A 121 15.14 10.41 2.79
N ARG A 122 15.56 11.38 3.61
CA ARG A 122 14.87 12.68 3.72
C ARG A 122 15.06 13.49 2.43
N MET A 123 13.94 13.90 1.83
CA MET A 123 13.87 14.90 0.76
C MET A 123 13.43 16.25 1.34
N THR A 124 13.35 17.30 0.52
CA THR A 124 12.95 18.66 0.97
C THR A 124 11.62 18.65 1.73
N ASN A 125 10.56 18.08 1.13
CA ASN A 125 9.20 18.09 1.69
C ASN A 125 8.61 16.69 1.94
N SER A 126 9.40 15.64 1.73
CA SER A 126 8.93 14.26 1.85
C SER A 126 10.07 13.30 2.20
N PHE A 127 9.74 12.02 2.30
CA PHE A 127 10.74 10.96 2.34
C PHE A 127 10.72 10.17 1.04
N MET A 128 11.86 9.61 0.67
CA MET A 128 11.99 8.66 -0.42
C MET A 128 12.39 7.30 0.12
N LEU A 129 11.63 6.28 -0.25
CA LEU A 129 11.98 4.89 -0.03
C LEU A 129 12.88 4.42 -1.17
N ARG A 130 14.05 3.87 -0.85
CA ARG A 130 15.02 3.35 -1.81
C ARG A 130 15.44 1.94 -1.44
N LEU A 131 15.57 1.07 -2.45
CA LEU A 131 16.15 -0.25 -2.35
C LEU A 131 17.09 -0.47 -3.54
N ALA A 132 18.29 -0.97 -3.27
CA ALA A 132 19.27 -1.31 -4.28
C ALA A 132 18.86 -2.57 -5.08
N PRO A 133 19.38 -2.76 -6.31
CA PRO A 133 19.19 -3.98 -7.10
C PRO A 133 19.35 -5.29 -6.32
N ALA A 134 20.40 -5.39 -5.50
CA ALA A 134 20.71 -6.59 -4.71
C ALA A 134 19.67 -6.88 -3.61
N GLU A 135 18.84 -5.89 -3.26
CA GLU A 135 17.82 -5.96 -2.21
C GLU A 135 16.42 -6.24 -2.79
N THR A 136 16.31 -6.35 -4.13
CA THR A 136 15.05 -6.68 -4.80
C THR A 136 15.14 -8.05 -5.46
N LYS A 137 14.03 -8.79 -5.40
CA LYS A 137 13.94 -10.13 -6.01
C LYS A 137 14.16 -10.11 -7.53
N THR A 138 13.89 -8.98 -8.16
CA THR A 138 13.94 -8.80 -9.62
C THR A 138 15.28 -8.22 -10.09
N GLY A 139 16.19 -7.84 -9.19
CA GLY A 139 17.46 -7.22 -9.56
C GLY A 139 17.33 -5.78 -10.07
N HIS A 140 16.14 -5.18 -9.98
CA HIS A 140 15.92 -3.79 -10.35
C HIS A 140 15.88 -2.90 -9.10
N PRO A 141 16.48 -1.70 -9.11
CA PRO A 141 16.34 -0.78 -7.99
C PRO A 141 14.87 -0.40 -7.80
N TYR A 142 14.47 -0.16 -6.56
CA TYR A 142 13.15 0.39 -6.23
C TYR A 142 13.33 1.76 -5.62
N ALA A 143 12.59 2.75 -6.15
CA ALA A 143 12.51 4.08 -5.58
C ALA A 143 11.06 4.57 -5.63
N ALA A 144 10.55 5.02 -4.50
CA ALA A 144 9.22 5.58 -4.40
C ALA A 144 9.20 6.77 -3.41
N PRO A 145 8.70 7.94 -3.80
CA PRO A 145 8.41 8.99 -2.84
C PRO A 145 7.26 8.55 -1.93
N LEU A 146 7.37 8.87 -0.65
CA LEU A 146 6.27 8.69 0.30
C LEU A 146 5.30 9.87 0.20
N PRO A 147 3.99 9.66 0.46
CA PRO A 147 3.04 10.75 0.58
C PRO A 147 3.48 11.76 1.64
N GLU A 148 3.20 13.04 1.39
CA GLU A 148 3.57 14.13 2.31
C GLU A 148 2.92 13.95 3.70
N GLU A 149 1.76 13.27 3.76
CA GLU A 149 1.08 12.93 5.00
C GLU A 149 1.89 12.02 5.92
N LEU A 150 2.88 11.28 5.40
CA LEU A 150 3.80 10.48 6.21
C LEU A 150 5.05 11.25 6.65
N THR A 151 5.31 12.45 6.12
CA THR A 151 6.49 13.23 6.47
C THR A 151 6.52 13.62 7.94
N GLN A 152 5.47 14.29 8.43
CA GLN A 152 5.38 14.65 9.84
C GLN A 152 5.36 13.41 10.76
N PRO A 153 4.65 12.31 10.41
CA PRO A 153 4.75 11.07 11.16
C PRO A 153 6.15 10.46 11.25
N PHE A 154 6.89 10.41 10.14
CA PHE A 154 8.28 9.93 10.16
C PHE A 154 9.19 10.86 10.96
N ASP A 155 9.03 12.17 10.84
CA ASP A 155 9.79 13.14 11.63
C ASP A 155 9.57 12.94 13.13
N HIS A 156 8.32 12.79 13.56
CA HIS A 156 8.00 12.51 14.95
C HIS A 156 8.55 11.14 15.40
N TYR A 157 8.47 10.13 14.54
CA TYR A 157 9.03 8.82 14.85
C TYR A 157 10.54 8.90 15.08
N LEU A 158 11.27 9.49 14.14
CA LEU A 158 12.73 9.58 14.19
C LEU A 158 13.22 10.46 15.33
N ALA A 159 12.54 11.58 15.61
CA ALA A 159 12.97 12.54 16.62
C ALA A 159 12.53 12.20 18.06
N SER A 160 11.46 11.43 18.23
CA SER A 160 10.83 11.25 19.56
C SER A 160 10.55 9.79 19.91
N VAL A 161 9.78 9.08 19.09
CA VAL A 161 9.34 7.70 19.42
C VAL A 161 10.50 6.72 19.37
N ARG A 162 11.29 6.76 18.30
CA ARG A 162 12.41 5.85 18.07
C ARG A 162 13.51 6.00 19.13
N PRO A 163 13.97 7.20 19.53
CA PRO A 163 14.89 7.36 20.65
C PRO A 163 14.39 6.77 21.97
N ARG A 164 13.09 6.92 22.28
CA ARG A 164 12.49 6.29 23.48
C ARG A 164 12.47 4.77 23.39
N LEU A 165 12.16 4.21 22.21
CA LEU A 165 12.21 2.76 21.98
C LEU A 165 13.63 2.20 22.08
N LEU A 166 14.65 2.95 21.64
CA LEU A 166 16.06 2.55 21.68
C LEU A 166 16.61 2.41 23.10
N LYS A 167 16.06 3.12 24.09
CA LYS A 167 16.49 3.03 25.51
C LYS A 167 18.01 3.23 25.70
N GLY A 168 18.60 4.13 24.90
CA GLY A 168 20.04 4.43 24.93
C GLY A 168 20.92 3.50 24.09
N LEU A 169 20.37 2.45 23.48
CA LEU A 169 21.08 1.67 22.46
C LEU A 169 21.21 2.46 21.15
N SER A 170 22.19 2.11 20.32
CA SER A 170 22.43 2.76 19.03
C SER A 170 22.59 1.75 17.91
N HIS A 171 21.88 1.99 16.81
CA HIS A 171 21.99 1.27 15.54
C HIS A 171 21.20 2.04 14.46
N ASP A 172 21.42 1.74 13.19
CA ASP A 172 20.81 2.51 12.08
C ASP A 172 19.50 1.91 11.57
N ARG A 173 19.10 0.73 12.08
CA ARG A 173 17.83 0.08 11.70
C ARG A 173 16.65 0.97 12.00
N LEU A 174 15.76 1.11 11.02
CA LEU A 174 14.59 1.99 11.12
C LEU A 174 13.65 1.53 12.23
N TRP A 175 13.31 0.24 12.26
CA TRP A 175 12.32 -0.31 13.18
C TRP A 175 12.94 -0.89 14.44
N VAL A 176 12.56 -0.33 15.58
CA VAL A 176 13.09 -0.68 16.91
C VAL A 176 12.03 -1.42 17.72
N SER A 177 12.41 -2.55 18.33
CA SER A 177 11.55 -3.33 19.23
C SER A 177 11.39 -2.65 20.60
N GLU A 178 10.46 -3.14 21.43
CA GLU A 178 10.34 -2.64 22.82
C GLU A 178 11.58 -2.94 23.69
N ARG A 179 12.50 -3.79 23.20
CA ARG A 179 13.78 -4.11 23.86
C ARG A 179 14.92 -3.18 23.42
N GLY A 180 14.65 -2.21 22.54
CA GLY A 180 15.68 -1.31 22.00
C GLY A 180 16.55 -1.91 20.90
N THR A 181 16.27 -3.15 20.49
CA THR A 181 17.00 -3.83 19.40
C THR A 181 16.24 -3.75 18.08
N PRO A 182 16.90 -3.97 16.93
CA PRO A 182 16.21 -4.07 15.64
C PRO A 182 15.08 -5.10 15.67
N MET A 183 13.92 -4.77 15.10
CA MET A 183 12.83 -5.72 14.99
C MET A 183 13.19 -6.85 14.02
N ALA A 184 12.95 -8.10 14.44
CA ALA A 184 13.04 -9.25 13.56
C ALA A 184 11.81 -9.32 12.63
N ALA A 185 11.96 -9.99 11.49
CA ALA A 185 10.89 -10.15 10.50
C ALA A 185 9.60 -10.73 11.11
N ARG A 186 9.73 -11.70 12.02
CA ARG A 186 8.58 -12.27 12.75
C ARG A 186 7.88 -11.23 13.62
N THR A 187 8.64 -10.41 14.35
CA THR A 187 8.08 -9.36 15.22
C THR A 187 7.35 -8.30 14.41
N ILE A 188 7.88 -7.90 13.24
CA ILE A 188 7.19 -6.97 12.33
C ILE A 188 5.92 -7.61 11.78
N HIS A 189 6.01 -8.87 11.33
CA HIS A 189 4.84 -9.61 10.83
C HIS A 189 3.73 -9.63 11.87
N ASP A 190 4.05 -10.04 13.10
CA ASP A 190 3.07 -10.18 14.18
C ASP A 190 2.45 -8.84 14.54
N ALA A 191 3.27 -7.77 14.66
CA ALA A 191 2.77 -6.41 14.88
C ALA A 191 1.77 -5.98 13.81
N VAL A 192 2.12 -6.14 12.54
CA VAL A 192 1.26 -5.78 11.40
C VAL A 192 -0.03 -6.61 11.41
N THR A 193 0.06 -7.92 11.58
CA THR A 193 -1.13 -8.79 11.54
C THR A 193 -2.06 -8.57 12.73
N SER A 194 -1.53 -8.40 13.95
CA SER A 194 -2.35 -8.19 15.14
C SER A 194 -3.02 -6.81 15.12
N SER A 195 -2.30 -5.77 14.70
CA SER A 195 -2.87 -4.42 14.56
C SER A 195 -3.97 -4.37 13.49
N THR A 196 -3.76 -5.02 12.34
CA THR A 196 -4.78 -5.05 11.27
C THR A 196 -5.96 -5.95 11.60
N GLU A 197 -5.74 -7.05 12.32
CA GLU A 197 -6.83 -7.89 12.83
C GLU A 197 -7.70 -7.16 13.83
N ALA A 198 -7.10 -6.44 14.79
CA ALA A 198 -7.84 -5.60 15.73
C ALA A 198 -8.62 -4.47 15.04
N ALA A 199 -8.07 -3.91 13.96
CA ALA A 199 -8.67 -2.80 13.23
C ALA A 199 -9.79 -3.22 12.26
N PHE A 200 -9.60 -4.33 11.55
CA PHE A 200 -10.42 -4.70 10.40
C PHE A 200 -11.07 -6.09 10.55
N GLY A 201 -10.92 -6.72 11.71
CA GLY A 201 -11.46 -8.04 12.03
C GLY A 201 -10.75 -9.20 11.32
N GLN A 202 -9.69 -8.93 10.54
CA GLN A 202 -8.92 -9.94 9.81
C GLN A 202 -7.45 -9.51 9.71
N PRO A 203 -6.49 -10.44 9.85
CA PRO A 203 -5.07 -10.13 9.73
C PRO A 203 -4.68 -9.89 8.27
N ILE A 204 -4.06 -8.73 8.02
CA ILE A 204 -3.49 -8.33 6.73
C ILE A 204 -1.96 -8.39 6.87
N ASN A 205 -1.33 -9.36 6.22
CA ASN A 205 0.14 -9.48 6.21
C ASN A 205 0.77 -8.68 5.05
N ALA A 206 2.10 -8.55 5.04
CA ALA A 206 2.83 -7.80 4.00
C ALA A 206 2.59 -8.28 2.55
N HIS A 207 2.23 -9.55 2.35
CA HIS A 207 1.81 -10.04 1.03
C HIS A 207 0.40 -9.56 0.68
N LEU A 208 -0.53 -9.57 1.64
CA LEU A 208 -1.88 -9.06 1.43
C LEU A 208 -1.89 -7.54 1.16
N PHE A 209 -0.96 -6.75 1.71
CA PHE A 209 -0.82 -5.34 1.32
C PHE A 209 -0.54 -5.17 -0.18
N ARG A 210 0.30 -6.03 -0.77
CA ARG A 210 0.52 -6.05 -2.23
C ARG A 210 -0.75 -6.41 -2.99
N ASP A 211 -1.48 -7.40 -2.49
CA ASP A 211 -2.72 -7.84 -3.10
C ASP A 211 -3.80 -6.76 -3.02
N CYS A 212 -3.92 -6.05 -1.89
CA CYS A 212 -4.81 -4.89 -1.72
C CYS A 212 -4.48 -3.83 -2.76
N ALA A 213 -3.21 -3.42 -2.87
CA ALA A 213 -2.79 -2.42 -3.84
C ALA A 213 -3.15 -2.81 -5.28
N ALA A 214 -2.80 -4.03 -5.70
CA ALA A 214 -3.12 -4.51 -7.06
C ALA A 214 -4.64 -4.59 -7.32
N THR A 215 -5.40 -5.10 -6.34
CA THR A 215 -6.84 -5.29 -6.47
C THR A 215 -7.58 -3.96 -6.53
N PHE A 216 -7.31 -3.04 -5.61
CA PHE A 216 -8.07 -1.80 -5.51
C PHE A 216 -7.68 -0.78 -6.57
N VAL A 217 -6.44 -0.79 -7.08
CA VAL A 217 -6.12 -0.04 -8.29
C VAL A 217 -6.95 -0.57 -9.47
N ALA A 218 -7.01 -1.90 -9.66
CA ALA A 218 -7.77 -2.44 -10.79
C ALA A 218 -9.29 -2.21 -10.68
N LEU A 219 -9.84 -2.22 -9.46
CA LEU A 219 -11.27 -2.00 -9.21
C LEU A 219 -11.66 -0.52 -9.26
N GLU A 220 -10.86 0.35 -8.65
CA GLU A 220 -11.22 1.76 -8.41
C GLU A 220 -10.59 2.72 -9.42
N ASP A 221 -9.46 2.34 -10.00
CA ASP A 221 -8.73 3.16 -10.98
C ASP A 221 -8.16 2.30 -12.15
N PRO A 222 -9.03 1.61 -12.91
CA PRO A 222 -8.61 0.71 -13.98
C PRO A 222 -7.87 1.42 -15.12
N GLU A 223 -8.01 2.73 -15.27
CA GLU A 223 -7.29 3.54 -16.26
C GLU A 223 -5.81 3.67 -15.92
N HIS A 224 -5.46 3.58 -14.63
CA HIS A 224 -4.09 3.60 -14.13
C HIS A 224 -3.62 2.21 -13.70
N ILE A 225 -4.22 1.12 -14.18
CA ILE A 225 -3.77 -0.24 -13.84
C ILE A 225 -2.27 -0.46 -14.13
N GLY A 226 -1.74 0.27 -15.13
CA GLY A 226 -0.32 0.41 -15.48
C GLY A 226 0.64 0.52 -14.30
N VAL A 227 0.18 1.14 -13.22
CA VAL A 227 0.96 1.49 -12.02
C VAL A 227 1.19 0.33 -11.07
N VAL A 228 0.43 -0.76 -11.18
CA VAL A 228 0.52 -1.92 -10.28
C VAL A 228 1.90 -2.59 -10.39
N SER A 229 2.45 -2.69 -11.60
CA SER A 229 3.73 -3.38 -11.83
C SER A 229 4.91 -2.59 -11.21
N PRO A 230 5.09 -1.28 -11.45
CA PRO A 230 6.10 -0.48 -10.75
C PRO A 230 5.90 -0.40 -9.23
N LEU A 231 4.66 -0.25 -8.74
CA LEU A 231 4.33 -0.20 -7.30
C LEU A 231 4.79 -1.47 -6.55
N LEU A 232 4.72 -2.62 -7.22
CA LEU A 232 5.16 -3.91 -6.69
C LEU A 232 6.68 -4.17 -6.89
N GLY A 233 7.38 -3.25 -7.55
CA GLY A 233 8.82 -3.30 -7.82
C GLY A 233 9.19 -4.19 -8.99
N HIS A 234 8.38 -4.18 -10.05
CA HIS A 234 8.57 -5.06 -11.21
C HIS A 234 9.20 -4.36 -12.45
N ILE A 235 9.53 -3.05 -12.45
CA ILE A 235 10.13 -2.34 -13.62
C ILE A 235 11.14 -1.22 -13.21
N ASP A 236 12.02 -0.84 -14.16
CA ASP A 236 13.14 0.13 -14.16
C ASP A 236 12.86 1.55 -13.58
N PRO A 237 13.79 2.11 -12.78
CA PRO A 237 13.72 3.44 -12.13
C PRO A 237 13.61 4.68 -13.01
N ARG A 238 13.83 4.63 -14.34
CA ARG A 238 13.65 5.83 -15.19
C ARG A 238 12.21 6.38 -15.21
N ALA A 239 11.26 5.61 -14.67
CA ALA A 239 9.86 6.01 -14.45
C ALA A 239 9.58 6.62 -13.05
N ALA A 240 10.61 6.95 -12.25
CA ALA A 240 10.44 7.51 -10.90
C ALA A 240 9.64 8.84 -10.85
N GLU A 241 9.63 9.63 -11.92
CA GLU A 241 8.76 10.82 -12.04
C GLU A 241 7.28 10.46 -12.21
N GLN A 242 6.95 9.32 -12.82
CA GLN A 242 5.56 8.84 -12.91
C GLN A 242 5.09 8.21 -11.58
N HIS A 243 6.01 7.77 -10.72
CA HIS A 243 5.70 7.27 -9.37
C HIS A 243 5.25 8.39 -8.42
N TYR A 244 5.65 9.64 -8.71
CA TYR A 244 5.20 10.86 -8.01
C TYR A 244 3.68 11.07 -8.11
N ILE A 245 3.04 10.59 -9.18
CA ILE A 245 1.58 10.67 -9.38
C ILE A 245 0.83 9.68 -8.47
N GLN A 246 1.48 8.61 -8.00
CA GLN A 246 0.81 7.40 -7.48
C GLN A 246 0.73 7.31 -5.95
N ALA A 247 1.76 7.76 -5.22
CA ALA A 247 1.61 8.05 -3.78
C ALA A 247 0.46 9.05 -3.57
N ASN A 248 0.36 10.01 -4.51
CA ASN A 248 -0.76 10.93 -4.63
C ASN A 248 -2.07 10.27 -5.07
N GLN A 249 -2.11 9.09 -5.70
CA GLN A 249 -3.39 8.44 -6.08
C GLN A 249 -4.10 7.78 -4.90
N ILE A 250 -3.36 7.25 -3.91
CA ILE A 250 -3.96 6.80 -2.63
C ILE A 250 -4.60 8.00 -1.90
N VAL A 251 -3.94 9.15 -1.98
CA VAL A 251 -4.44 10.45 -1.48
C VAL A 251 -5.52 11.06 -2.41
N ALA A 252 -5.48 10.84 -3.72
CA ALA A 252 -6.44 11.39 -4.67
C ALA A 252 -7.76 10.60 -4.63
N GLY A 253 -7.70 9.28 -4.40
CA GLY A 253 -8.86 8.47 -4.05
C GLY A 253 -9.55 8.98 -2.77
N ARG A 254 -8.80 9.58 -1.84
CA ARG A 254 -9.33 10.30 -0.66
C ARG A 254 -10.06 11.58 -1.08
N ARG A 255 -9.44 12.44 -1.91
CA ARG A 255 -10.05 13.70 -2.37
C ARG A 255 -11.31 13.47 -3.21
N LEU A 256 -11.31 12.47 -4.09
CA LEU A 256 -12.46 12.11 -4.90
C LEU A 256 -13.61 11.57 -4.03
N ARG A 257 -13.33 10.69 -3.06
CA ARG A 257 -14.34 10.16 -2.13
C ARG A 257 -14.88 11.20 -1.16
N SER A 258 -14.04 12.07 -0.60
CA SER A 258 -14.49 13.19 0.24
C SER A 258 -15.43 14.11 -0.54
N SER A 259 -15.06 14.45 -1.78
CA SER A 259 -15.88 15.29 -2.67
C SER A 259 -17.20 14.62 -3.03
N VAL A 260 -17.20 13.31 -3.34
CA VAL A 260 -18.43 12.55 -3.65
C VAL A 260 -19.30 12.34 -2.41
N ALA A 261 -18.71 12.13 -1.23
CA ALA A 261 -19.44 12.00 0.03
C ALA A 261 -20.04 13.34 0.49
N GLU A 262 -19.35 14.46 0.27
CA GLU A 262 -19.87 15.81 0.46
C GLU A 262 -20.96 16.14 -0.56
N LEU A 263 -20.78 15.82 -1.85
CA LEU A 263 -21.83 15.95 -2.85
C LEU A 263 -23.07 15.15 -2.45
N ARG A 264 -22.91 13.88 -2.04
CA ARG A 264 -24.02 13.04 -1.57
C ARG A 264 -24.68 13.58 -0.30
N ARG A 265 -23.94 14.25 0.59
CA ARG A 265 -24.51 14.94 1.78
C ARG A 265 -25.27 16.20 1.38
N SER A 266 -24.76 16.97 0.43
CA SER A 266 -25.39 18.19 -0.10
C SER A 266 -26.63 17.88 -0.96
N LEU A 267 -26.66 16.72 -1.60
CA LEU A 267 -27.76 16.23 -2.44
C LEU A 267 -28.76 15.33 -1.68
N ARG A 268 -28.55 15.07 -0.38
CA ARG A 268 -29.60 14.44 0.45
C ARG A 268 -30.77 15.43 0.54
N PRO A 269 -31.98 15.05 0.10
CA PRO A 269 -33.14 15.92 0.23
C PRO A 269 -33.32 16.26 1.71
N LYS A 270 -33.51 17.56 2.03
CA LYS A 270 -34.11 17.93 3.31
C LYS A 270 -35.46 17.22 3.36
N THR A 271 -35.58 16.20 4.19
CA THR A 271 -36.85 15.53 4.43
C THR A 271 -37.82 16.60 4.94
N ASP A 272 -38.83 16.90 4.13
CA ASP A 272 -39.91 17.81 4.47
C ASP A 272 -40.52 17.36 5.81
N ARG A 273 -40.38 18.22 6.82
CA ARG A 273 -41.25 18.18 7.98
C ARG A 273 -42.62 18.63 7.50
N ARG A 274 -43.52 17.67 7.23
CA ARG A 274 -44.95 18.00 7.09
C ARG A 274 -45.47 18.45 8.47
N PRO A 275 -46.06 19.65 8.60
CA PRO A 275 -46.83 19.99 9.78
C PRO A 275 -48.16 19.20 9.76
N ALA A 276 -48.62 18.87 10.97
CA ALA A 276 -49.90 18.22 11.25
C ALA A 276 -51.09 19.13 10.92
#